data_AF-A0A2G9TPR0-F1
#
_entry.id   AF-A0A2G9TPR0-F1
#
_cell.length_a   1.000
_cell.length_b   1.000
_cell.length_c   1.000
_cell.angle_alpha   90.00
_cell.angle_beta   90.00
_cell.angle_gamma   90.00
#
_symmetry.space_group_name_H-M   'P 1'
#
loop_
_entity.id
_entity.type
_entity.pdbx_description
1 polymer ?
#
loop_
_entity_poly.entity_id
_entity_poly.type
_entity_poly.pdbx_seq_one_letter_code
_entity_poly.pdbx_strand_id
1 'polypeptide(L)'
;MGDDIMDDDEDYGFEYEDDSGSEPDVDLENQYYTAKGLKSEGKINEAIANFEKVLNLEQEMGEWGFKALKQMVKITFNTDAKNERLWFKTNTKLGKLYFDMHEFNKLEKILKQLKSSCKTELGEEDQKKGTQLLEIYALEIQMYTEQKNNKALKKLYEQAQQAIQSKSAIPHPLILGVIRGKFDECGLF
;
A
#
# COMPACT_ATOMS: atom_id res chain seq x y z
N MET A 1 12.24 36.92 -16.94
CA MET A 1 13.06 35.71 -16.74
C MET A 1 12.29 34.89 -15.71
N GLY A 2 11.48 33.96 -16.20
CA GLY A 2 10.74 33.01 -15.36
C GLY A 2 11.57 31.74 -15.31
N ASP A 3 11.78 31.23 -14.11
CA ASP A 3 12.56 30.02 -13.86
C ASP A 3 11.85 28.79 -14.43
N ASP A 4 12.56 28.11 -15.33
CA ASP A 4 12.23 26.81 -15.89
C ASP A 4 12.25 25.75 -14.78
N ILE A 5 11.07 25.35 -14.31
CA ILE A 5 10.90 24.11 -13.54
C ILE A 5 10.95 22.98 -14.56
N MET A 6 12.13 22.39 -14.69
CA MET A 6 12.34 21.10 -15.36
C MET A 6 11.50 20.05 -14.60
N ASP A 7 10.42 19.60 -15.23
CA ASP A 7 9.74 18.34 -14.89
C ASP A 7 10.74 17.21 -15.05
N ASP A 8 11.31 16.76 -13.93
CA ASP A 8 12.14 15.56 -13.82
C ASP A 8 11.20 14.34 -13.91
N ASP A 9 10.72 14.09 -15.13
CA ASP A 9 10.21 12.79 -15.55
C ASP A 9 11.37 11.79 -15.43
N GLU A 10 11.63 11.29 -14.22
CA GLU A 10 12.30 10.01 -14.01
C GLU A 10 11.36 8.92 -14.57
N ASP A 11 11.39 8.79 -15.89
CA ASP A 11 10.96 7.63 -16.64
C ASP A 11 11.77 6.43 -16.13
N TYR A 12 11.21 5.76 -15.12
CA TYR A 12 11.61 4.43 -14.69
C TYR A 12 11.34 3.45 -15.85
N GLY A 13 12.22 3.51 -16.84
CA GLY A 13 12.32 2.58 -17.95
C GLY A 13 12.64 1.19 -17.41
N PHE A 14 11.59 0.42 -17.16
CA PHE A 14 11.66 -1.02 -17.09
C PHE A 14 10.83 -1.54 -18.26
N GLU A 15 11.50 -1.89 -19.36
CA GLU A 15 11.02 -2.91 -20.26
C GLU A 15 10.97 -4.20 -19.45
N TYR A 16 9.76 -4.60 -19.03
CA TYR A 16 9.57 -5.94 -18.50
C TYR A 16 9.48 -6.86 -19.72
N GLU A 17 10.44 -7.78 -19.81
CA GLU A 17 10.38 -8.90 -20.74
C GLU A 17 9.06 -9.66 -20.51
N ASP A 18 8.31 -9.76 -21.60
CA ASP A 18 7.07 -10.50 -21.75
C ASP A 18 7.37 -12.00 -21.67
N ASP A 19 7.51 -12.54 -20.46
CA ASP A 19 7.51 -14.00 -20.28
C ASP A 19 6.90 -14.42 -18.94
N SER A 20 5.57 -14.47 -18.91
CA SER A 20 4.88 -15.55 -18.19
C SER A 20 3.52 -15.82 -18.84
N GLY A 21 3.51 -16.72 -19.82
CA GLY A 21 2.32 -17.16 -20.55
C GLY A 21 1.28 -17.88 -19.68
N SER A 22 0.40 -17.11 -19.06
CA SER A 22 -0.91 -17.56 -18.59
C SER A 22 -1.95 -16.87 -19.47
N GLU A 23 -2.83 -17.60 -20.15
CA GLU A 23 -3.90 -16.96 -20.93
C GLU A 23 -4.69 -16.03 -20.01
N PRO A 24 -4.73 -14.71 -20.29
CA PRO A 24 -5.46 -13.78 -19.45
C PRO A 24 -6.95 -14.10 -19.50
N ASP A 25 -7.61 -14.13 -18.35
CA ASP A 25 -9.07 -14.21 -18.30
C ASP A 25 -9.63 -13.01 -19.09
N VAL A 26 -10.25 -13.30 -20.23
CA VAL A 26 -10.73 -12.33 -21.21
C VAL A 26 -11.63 -11.28 -20.55
N ASP A 27 -12.31 -11.64 -19.46
CA ASP A 27 -13.16 -10.73 -18.70
C ASP A 27 -12.37 -9.69 -17.88
N LEU A 28 -11.18 -10.05 -17.37
CA LEU A 28 -10.31 -9.15 -16.62
C LEU A 28 -9.62 -8.13 -17.53
N GLU A 29 -9.12 -8.59 -18.68
CA GLU A 29 -8.47 -7.77 -19.69
C GLU A 29 -9.42 -6.69 -20.24
N ASN A 30 -10.63 -7.11 -20.65
CA ASN A 30 -11.66 -6.20 -21.16
C ASN A 30 -12.03 -5.10 -20.14
N GLN A 31 -12.14 -5.46 -18.86
CA GLN A 31 -12.45 -4.50 -17.80
C GLN A 31 -11.30 -3.54 -17.53
N TYR A 32 -10.05 -4.02 -17.60
CA TYR A 32 -8.87 -3.17 -17.45
C TYR A 32 -8.74 -2.13 -18.56
N TYR A 33 -8.91 -2.52 -19.83
CA TYR A 33 -8.88 -1.58 -20.95
C TYR A 33 -10.03 -0.58 -20.90
N THR A 34 -11.22 -1.02 -20.48
CA THR A 34 -12.37 -0.13 -20.22
C THR A 34 -12.02 0.92 -19.17
N ALA A 35 -11.43 0.52 -18.04
CA ALA A 35 -10.98 1.44 -17.00
C ALA A 35 -9.91 2.43 -17.51
N LYS A 36 -9.00 1.96 -18.36
CA LYS A 36 -7.95 2.79 -18.97
C LYS A 36 -8.52 3.84 -19.93
N GLY A 37 -9.54 3.49 -20.72
CA GLY A 37 -10.27 4.43 -21.58
C GLY A 37 -10.95 5.53 -20.77
N LEU A 38 -11.69 5.14 -19.73
CA LEU A 38 -12.38 6.07 -18.83
C LEU A 38 -11.42 7.03 -18.11
N LYS A 39 -10.21 6.55 -17.78
CA LYS A 39 -9.14 7.40 -17.22
C LYS A 39 -8.73 8.50 -18.20
N SER A 40 -8.50 8.15 -19.46
CA SER A 40 -8.13 9.11 -20.52
C SER A 40 -9.24 10.12 -20.83
N GLU A 41 -10.50 9.72 -20.64
CA GLU A 41 -11.68 10.60 -20.75
C GLU A 41 -11.87 11.55 -19.55
N GLY A 42 -11.04 11.44 -18.50
CA GLY A 42 -11.17 12.24 -17.28
C GLY A 42 -12.27 11.77 -16.32
N LYS A 43 -12.93 10.63 -16.59
CA LYS A 43 -13.95 10.02 -15.71
C LYS A 43 -13.29 9.17 -14.62
N ILE A 44 -12.55 9.85 -13.74
CA ILE A 44 -11.72 9.22 -12.71
C ILE A 44 -12.51 8.26 -11.81
N ASN A 45 -13.72 8.63 -11.38
CA ASN A 45 -14.54 7.81 -10.50
C ASN A 45 -15.02 6.51 -11.18
N GLU A 46 -15.37 6.57 -12.46
CA GLU A 46 -15.81 5.40 -13.23
C GLU A 46 -14.62 4.49 -13.55
N ALA A 47 -13.44 5.07 -13.83
CA ALA A 47 -12.20 4.31 -13.98
C ALA A 47 -11.86 3.54 -12.70
N ILE A 48 -11.93 4.20 -11.53
CA ILE A 48 -11.74 3.58 -10.22
C ILE A 48 -12.72 2.42 -10.01
N ALA A 49 -14.02 2.62 -10.29
CA ALA A 49 -15.02 1.58 -10.11
C ALA A 49 -14.76 0.35 -10.99
N ASN A 50 -14.25 0.53 -12.21
CA ASN A 50 -13.88 -0.59 -13.07
C ASN A 50 -12.59 -1.28 -12.61
N PHE A 51 -11.59 -0.55 -12.11
CA PHE A 51 -10.42 -1.19 -11.48
C PHE A 51 -10.80 -1.97 -10.22
N GLU A 52 -11.73 -1.46 -9.39
CA GLU A 52 -12.24 -2.22 -8.24
C GLU A 52 -12.95 -3.52 -8.66
N LYS A 53 -13.64 -3.53 -9.81
CA LYS A 53 -14.25 -4.76 -10.34
C LYS A 53 -13.20 -5.80 -10.72
N VAL A 54 -12.12 -5.39 -11.41
CA VAL A 54 -10.99 -6.27 -11.72
C VAL A 54 -10.45 -6.92 -10.43
N LEU A 55 -10.29 -6.13 -9.36
CA LEU A 55 -9.81 -6.63 -8.07
C LEU A 55 -10.79 -7.52 -7.29
N ASN A 56 -12.08 -7.44 -7.60
CA ASN A 56 -13.10 -8.26 -6.94
C ASN A 56 -13.36 -9.58 -7.70
N LEU A 57 -13.16 -9.57 -9.01
CA LEU A 57 -13.30 -10.74 -9.87
C LEU A 57 -12.09 -11.67 -9.76
N GLU A 58 -10.92 -11.09 -9.55
CA GLU A 58 -9.68 -11.84 -9.40
C GLU A 58 -9.61 -12.49 -8.00
N GLN A 59 -9.66 -13.84 -7.96
CA GLN A 59 -9.57 -14.61 -6.71
C GLN A 59 -8.13 -14.75 -6.20
N GLU A 60 -7.19 -15.00 -7.11
CA GLU A 60 -5.75 -15.00 -6.85
C GLU A 60 -5.12 -13.86 -7.62
N MET A 61 -4.36 -13.02 -6.92
CA MET A 61 -3.90 -11.77 -7.49
C MET A 61 -2.88 -12.00 -8.59
N GLY A 62 -3.33 -11.84 -9.83
CA GLY A 62 -2.58 -12.03 -11.04
C GLY A 62 -2.13 -10.72 -11.67
N GLU A 63 -1.70 -10.80 -12.92
CA GLU A 63 -1.11 -9.67 -13.63
C GLU A 63 -2.07 -8.48 -13.77
N TRP A 64 -3.35 -8.75 -14.03
CA TRP A 64 -4.35 -7.71 -14.27
C TRP A 64 -4.74 -6.98 -12.99
N GLY A 65 -4.90 -7.66 -11.85
CA GLY A 65 -5.12 -6.95 -10.59
C GLY A 65 -3.93 -6.14 -10.14
N PHE A 66 -2.70 -6.63 -10.35
CA PHE A 66 -1.50 -5.84 -10.05
C PHE A 66 -1.43 -4.58 -10.93
N LYS A 67 -1.65 -4.71 -12.24
CA LYS A 67 -1.73 -3.57 -13.17
C LYS A 67 -2.84 -2.59 -12.75
N ALA A 68 -4.02 -3.09 -12.36
CA ALA A 68 -5.14 -2.29 -11.89
C ALA A 68 -4.79 -1.50 -10.62
N LEU A 69 -4.19 -2.16 -9.61
CA LEU A 69 -3.75 -1.52 -8.36
C LEU A 69 -2.77 -0.39 -8.63
N LYS A 70 -1.76 -0.61 -9.48
CA LYS A 70 -0.78 0.42 -9.81
C LYS A 70 -1.44 1.65 -10.47
N GLN A 71 -2.40 1.43 -11.37
CA GLN A 71 -3.17 2.52 -11.97
C GLN A 71 -4.04 3.25 -10.96
N MET A 72 -4.71 2.52 -10.05
CA MET A 72 -5.52 3.11 -8.99
C MET A 72 -4.69 3.98 -8.06
N VAL A 73 -3.50 3.53 -7.64
CA VAL A 73 -2.58 4.34 -6.81
C VAL A 73 -2.18 5.62 -7.56
N LYS A 74 -1.81 5.53 -8.84
CA LYS A 74 -1.45 6.70 -9.65
C LYS A 74 -2.60 7.70 -9.78
N ILE A 75 -3.83 7.22 -10.02
CA ILE A 75 -5.03 8.06 -10.13
C ILE A 75 -5.35 8.73 -8.80
N THR A 76 -5.38 7.95 -7.72
CA THR A 76 -5.78 8.43 -6.40
C THR A 76 -4.75 9.38 -5.79
N PHE A 77 -3.46 9.22 -6.11
CA PHE A 77 -2.41 10.18 -5.75
C PHE A 77 -2.63 11.56 -6.41
N ASN A 78 -3.08 11.59 -7.67
CA ASN A 78 -3.34 12.84 -8.40
C ASN A 78 -4.68 13.51 -8.06
N THR A 79 -5.51 12.94 -7.17
CA THR A 79 -6.83 13.47 -6.81
C THR A 79 -6.92 13.77 -5.30
N ASP A 80 -6.63 15.02 -4.95
CA ASP A 80 -6.19 15.52 -3.63
C ASP A 80 -7.08 15.35 -2.39
N ALA A 81 -8.32 14.85 -2.45
CA ALA A 81 -9.18 14.94 -1.25
C ALA A 81 -10.21 13.83 -1.03
N LYS A 82 -10.92 13.39 -2.06
CA LYS A 82 -11.99 12.39 -1.89
C LYS A 82 -11.48 10.96 -1.84
N ASN A 83 -10.21 10.76 -2.17
CA ASN A 83 -9.64 9.43 -2.39
C ASN A 83 -8.72 8.96 -1.26
N GLU A 84 -8.51 9.70 -0.18
CA GLU A 84 -7.57 9.29 0.88
C GLU A 84 -7.87 7.89 1.45
N ARG A 85 -9.15 7.60 1.74
CA ARG A 85 -9.57 6.28 2.22
C ARG A 85 -9.31 5.17 1.19
N LEU A 86 -9.57 5.46 -0.07
CA LEU A 86 -9.38 4.51 -1.18
C LEU A 86 -7.89 4.30 -1.46
N TRP A 87 -7.11 5.38 -1.51
CA TRP A 87 -5.66 5.39 -1.64
C TRP A 87 -5.03 4.55 -0.53
N PHE A 88 -5.45 4.75 0.72
CA PHE A 88 -4.97 3.96 1.85
C PHE A 88 -5.26 2.47 1.65
N LYS A 89 -6.54 2.12 1.39
CA LYS A 89 -6.96 0.73 1.15
C LYS A 89 -6.19 0.07 0.00
N THR A 90 -5.98 0.81 -1.09
CA THR A 90 -5.28 0.33 -2.29
C THR A 90 -3.79 0.11 -2.00
N ASN A 91 -3.14 1.07 -1.34
CA ASN A 91 -1.72 0.95 -0.96
C ASN A 91 -1.48 -0.13 0.09
N THR A 92 -2.39 -0.33 1.05
CA THR A 92 -2.29 -1.44 1.99
C THR A 92 -2.36 -2.80 1.28
N LYS A 93 -3.25 -2.95 0.28
CA LYS A 93 -3.29 -4.17 -0.55
C LYS A 93 -2.01 -4.34 -1.35
N LEU A 94 -1.51 -3.28 -1.98
CA LEU A 94 -0.26 -3.29 -2.74
C LEU A 94 0.95 -3.63 -1.85
N GLY A 95 0.95 -3.19 -0.58
CA GLY A 95 1.95 -3.57 0.40
C GLY A 95 1.94 -5.07 0.71
N LYS A 96 0.76 -5.67 0.92
CA LYS A 96 0.64 -7.13 1.14
C LYS A 96 1.19 -7.93 -0.05
N LEU A 97 0.91 -7.48 -1.27
CA LEU A 97 1.50 -8.07 -2.47
C LEU A 97 3.03 -8.00 -2.53
N TYR A 98 3.60 -6.83 -2.26
CA TYR A 98 5.06 -6.73 -2.25
C TYR A 98 5.69 -7.59 -1.15
N PHE A 99 4.99 -7.79 -0.03
CA PHE A 99 5.41 -8.76 0.98
C PHE A 99 5.40 -10.18 0.42
N ASP A 100 4.30 -10.63 -0.21
CA ASP A 100 4.17 -11.97 -0.78
C ASP A 100 5.22 -12.24 -1.90
N MET A 101 5.52 -11.22 -2.69
CA MET A 101 6.56 -11.26 -3.74
C MET A 101 8.00 -11.13 -3.20
N HIS A 102 8.19 -10.96 -1.89
CA HIS A 102 9.50 -10.69 -1.26
C HIS A 102 10.21 -9.41 -1.77
N GLU A 103 9.44 -8.46 -2.29
CA GLU A 103 9.89 -7.18 -2.86
C GLU A 103 9.99 -6.09 -1.78
N PHE A 104 10.86 -6.33 -0.80
CA PHE A 104 10.92 -5.55 0.43
C PHE A 104 11.30 -4.07 0.23
N ASN A 105 12.13 -3.76 -0.78
CA ASN A 105 12.50 -2.38 -1.09
C ASN A 105 11.30 -1.53 -1.53
N LYS A 106 10.41 -2.12 -2.34
CA LYS A 106 9.19 -1.47 -2.82
C LYS A 106 8.17 -1.36 -1.68
N LEU A 107 8.06 -2.41 -0.86
CA LEU A 107 7.23 -2.42 0.34
C LEU A 107 7.61 -1.29 1.31
N GLU A 108 8.90 -1.10 1.59
CA GLU A 108 9.37 -0.05 2.50
C GLU A 108 8.96 1.36 2.02
N LYS A 109 9.03 1.62 0.71
CA LYS A 109 8.59 2.90 0.12
C LYS A 109 7.10 3.14 0.36
N ILE A 110 6.25 2.13 0.13
CA ILE A 110 4.80 2.24 0.37
C ILE A 110 4.50 2.43 1.85
N LEU A 111 5.14 1.66 2.73
CA LEU A 111 4.92 1.78 4.18
C LEU A 111 5.31 3.16 4.71
N LYS A 112 6.36 3.78 4.16
CA LYS A 112 6.74 5.17 4.49
C LYS A 112 5.66 6.16 4.08
N GLN A 113 5.13 6.05 2.87
CA GLN A 113 4.04 6.91 2.39
C GLN A 113 2.77 6.73 3.24
N LEU A 114 2.38 5.49 3.50
CA LEU A 114 1.24 5.13 4.34
C LEU A 114 1.39 5.70 5.77
N LYS A 115 2.56 5.53 6.40
CA LYS A 115 2.84 6.14 7.72
C LYS A 115 2.79 7.66 7.70
N SER A 116 3.29 8.28 6.63
CA SER A 116 3.21 9.73 6.47
C SER A 116 1.76 10.21 6.40
N SER A 117 0.87 9.48 5.72
CA SER A 117 -0.56 9.81 5.63
C SER A 117 -1.32 9.71 6.96
N CYS A 118 -0.79 8.95 7.91
CA CYS A 118 -1.35 8.82 9.26
C CYS A 118 -0.87 9.91 10.22
N LYS A 119 0.12 10.72 9.82
CA LYS A 119 0.57 11.89 10.56
C LYS A 119 -0.15 13.13 10.07
N THR A 120 -0.49 14.01 10.99
CA THR A 120 -1.03 15.34 10.68
C THR A 120 0.10 16.28 10.23
N GLU A 121 -0.26 17.44 9.68
CA GLU A 121 0.69 18.47 9.22
C GLU A 121 1.64 18.97 10.31
N LEU A 122 1.26 18.81 11.58
CA LEU A 122 2.08 19.15 12.76
C LEU A 122 3.00 17.99 13.19
N GLY A 123 3.01 16.88 12.45
CA GLY A 123 3.75 15.66 12.78
C GLY A 123 3.10 14.82 13.88
N GLU A 124 1.98 15.27 14.46
CA GLU A 124 1.21 14.51 15.45
C GLU A 124 0.40 13.43 14.76
N GLU A 125 0.35 12.24 15.33
CA GLU A 125 -0.41 11.14 14.76
C GLU A 125 -1.93 11.37 14.87
N ASP A 126 -2.68 11.27 13.77
CA ASP A 126 -4.13 11.49 13.73
C ASP A 126 -4.87 10.43 14.56
N GLN A 127 -5.64 10.87 15.58
CA GLN A 127 -6.42 9.97 16.45
C GLN A 127 -7.45 9.14 15.66
N LYS A 128 -7.98 9.65 14.56
CA LYS A 128 -8.95 8.92 13.72
C LYS A 128 -8.31 7.81 12.90
N LYS A 129 -7.00 7.88 12.68
CA LYS A 129 -6.21 6.92 11.88
C LYS A 129 -5.39 5.95 12.74
N GLY A 130 -5.58 5.94 14.06
CA GLY A 130 -4.82 5.08 14.97
C GLY A 130 -4.89 3.59 14.61
N THR A 131 -6.08 3.06 14.31
CA THR A 131 -6.24 1.64 13.90
C THR A 131 -5.57 1.33 12.57
N GLN A 132 -5.62 2.27 11.61
CA GLN A 132 -4.94 2.15 10.32
C GLN A 132 -3.43 2.13 10.47
N LEU A 133 -2.88 2.98 11.34
CA LEU A 133 -1.46 3.03 11.64
C LEU A 133 -0.97 1.72 12.26
N LEU A 134 -1.76 1.10 13.14
CA LEU A 134 -1.42 -0.22 13.72
C LEU A 134 -1.41 -1.34 12.68
N GLU A 135 -2.28 -1.29 11.67
CA GLU A 135 -2.23 -2.24 10.54
C GLU A 135 -0.93 -2.08 9.74
N ILE A 136 -0.48 -0.84 9.51
CA ILE A 136 0.80 -0.57 8.82
C ILE A 136 1.99 -1.09 9.65
N TYR A 137 1.99 -0.84 10.97
CA TYR A 137 3.03 -1.36 11.85
C TYR A 137 3.07 -2.89 11.85
N ALA A 138 1.92 -3.57 11.84
CA ALA A 138 1.88 -5.03 11.77
C ALA A 138 2.52 -5.58 10.49
N LEU A 139 2.22 -4.97 9.33
CA LEU A 139 2.82 -5.31 8.03
C LEU A 139 4.34 -5.09 8.01
N GLU A 140 4.79 -3.99 8.59
CA GLU A 140 6.21 -3.65 8.64
C GLU A 140 6.99 -4.54 9.62
N ILE A 141 6.37 -4.93 10.75
CA ILE A 141 6.90 -5.96 11.65
C ILE A 141 7.06 -7.28 10.90
N GLN A 142 6.03 -7.73 10.17
CA GLN A 142 6.11 -8.96 9.36
C GLN A 142 7.26 -8.89 8.36
N MET A 143 7.40 -7.76 7.65
CA MET A 143 8.50 -7.52 6.72
C MET A 143 9.88 -7.62 7.40
N TYR A 144 10.10 -6.94 8.53
CA TYR A 144 11.40 -6.96 9.22
C TYR A 144 11.70 -8.31 9.90
N THR A 145 10.67 -9.05 10.33
CA THR A 145 10.82 -10.43 10.80
C THR A 145 11.35 -11.32 9.68
N GLU A 146 10.78 -11.22 8.47
CA GLU A 146 11.25 -11.99 7.30
C GLU A 146 12.67 -11.62 6.89
N GLN A 147 13.01 -10.32 6.96
CA GLN A 147 14.38 -9.82 6.72
C GLN A 147 15.37 -10.12 7.86
N LYS A 148 14.90 -10.65 8.99
CA LYS A 148 15.70 -10.89 10.22
C LYS A 148 16.41 -9.62 10.73
N ASN A 149 15.83 -8.45 10.50
CA ASN A 149 16.40 -7.18 10.95
C ASN A 149 15.95 -6.83 12.38
N ASN A 150 16.56 -7.48 13.36
CA ASN A 150 16.19 -7.36 14.78
C ASN A 150 16.32 -5.93 15.34
N LYS A 151 17.26 -5.13 14.81
CA LYS A 151 17.50 -3.76 15.27
C LYS A 151 16.36 -2.83 14.86
N ALA A 152 15.93 -2.92 13.59
CA ALA A 152 14.79 -2.15 13.09
C ALA A 152 13.49 -2.63 13.76
N LEU A 153 13.33 -3.94 13.91
CA LEU A 153 12.17 -4.56 14.56
C LEU A 153 11.95 -4.05 15.98
N LYS A 154 13.01 -3.99 16.80
CA LYS A 154 12.92 -3.50 18.19
C LYS A 154 12.46 -2.04 18.25
N LYS A 155 13.04 -1.17 17.43
CA LYS A 155 12.64 0.25 17.36
C LYS A 155 11.19 0.41 16.91
N LEU A 156 10.77 -0.37 15.93
CA LEU A 156 9.41 -0.32 15.40
C LEU A 156 8.38 -0.81 16.43
N TYR A 157 8.73 -1.84 17.18
CA TYR A 157 7.89 -2.37 18.25
C TYR A 157 7.68 -1.35 19.37
N GLU A 158 8.74 -0.66 19.81
CA GLU A 158 8.64 0.43 20.79
C GLU A 158 7.71 1.54 20.30
N GLN A 159 7.79 1.91 19.01
CA GLN A 159 6.90 2.89 18.39
C GLN A 159 5.44 2.41 18.35
N ALA A 160 5.22 1.15 17.95
CA ALA A 160 3.87 0.56 17.93
C ALA A 160 3.27 0.49 19.34
N GLN A 161 4.08 0.15 20.36
CA GLN A 161 3.64 0.10 21.75
C GLN A 161 3.31 1.49 22.30
N GLN A 162 4.10 2.51 21.97
CA GLN A 162 3.77 3.90 22.28
C GLN A 162 2.46 4.35 21.61
N ALA A 163 2.23 3.98 20.35
CA ALA A 163 0.99 4.27 19.65
C ALA A 163 -0.24 3.58 20.29
N ILE A 164 -0.07 2.36 20.81
CA ILE A 164 -1.12 1.63 21.56
C ILE A 164 -1.39 2.29 22.92
N GLN A 165 -0.34 2.68 23.66
CA GLN A 165 -0.47 3.24 25.00
C GLN A 165 -0.98 4.68 25.01
N SER A 166 -0.66 5.46 23.99
CA SER A 166 -1.00 6.89 23.94
C SER A 166 -2.43 7.18 23.50
N LYS A 167 -3.26 6.18 23.10
CA LYS A 167 -4.51 6.46 22.38
C LYS A 167 -5.73 5.60 22.72
N SER A 168 -6.88 6.27 22.65
CA SER A 168 -8.27 5.80 22.80
C SER A 168 -8.77 4.85 21.69
N ALA A 169 -7.89 4.37 20.81
CA ALA A 169 -8.25 3.49 19.72
C ALA A 169 -8.19 2.04 20.21
N ILE A 170 -9.32 1.33 20.17
CA ILE A 170 -9.41 -0.08 20.53
C ILE A 170 -8.86 -0.89 19.34
N PRO A 171 -7.63 -1.43 19.42
CA PRO A 171 -7.06 -2.18 18.31
C PRO A 171 -7.74 -3.55 18.21
N HIS A 172 -7.88 -4.08 17.00
CA HIS A 172 -8.44 -5.42 16.84
C HIS A 172 -7.51 -6.46 17.50
N PRO A 173 -8.04 -7.45 18.26
CA PRO A 173 -7.23 -8.45 18.96
C PRO A 173 -6.24 -9.20 18.05
N LEU A 174 -6.60 -9.39 16.78
CA LEU A 174 -5.73 -10.01 15.78
C LEU A 174 -4.47 -9.18 15.48
N ILE A 175 -4.60 -7.85 15.37
CA ILE A 175 -3.46 -6.95 15.09
C ILE A 175 -2.53 -6.94 16.31
N LEU A 176 -3.10 -6.89 17.52
CA LEU A 176 -2.34 -7.01 18.76
C LEU A 176 -1.64 -8.37 18.86
N GLY A 177 -2.31 -9.44 18.44
CA GLY A 177 -1.74 -10.79 18.40
C GLY A 177 -0.55 -10.89 17.44
N VAL A 178 -0.62 -10.27 16.25
CA VAL A 178 0.51 -10.23 15.32
C VAL A 178 1.68 -9.42 15.89
N ILE A 179 1.40 -8.24 16.45
CA ILE A 179 2.43 -7.36 17.01
C ILE A 179 3.12 -8.02 18.21
N ARG A 180 2.35 -8.61 19.14
CA ARG A 180 2.88 -9.25 20.36
C ARG A 180 3.45 -10.65 20.10
N GLY A 181 2.77 -11.48 19.32
CA GLY A 181 3.16 -12.87 19.08
C GLY A 181 4.47 -13.02 18.28
N LYS A 182 4.67 -12.17 17.26
CA LYS A 182 5.93 -12.16 16.49
C LYS A 182 7.14 -11.70 17.32
N PHE A 183 6.92 -11.00 18.42
CA PHE A 183 7.99 -10.52 19.32
C PHE A 183 8.52 -11.65 20.22
N ASP A 184 7.64 -12.53 20.70
CA ASP A 184 8.02 -13.71 21.48
C ASP A 184 8.86 -14.70 20.65
N GLU A 185 8.55 -14.84 19.35
CA GLU A 185 9.32 -15.67 18.41
C GLU A 185 10.72 -15.11 18.11
N CYS A 186 10.90 -13.78 18.13
CA CYS A 186 12.18 -13.13 17.86
C CYS A 186 13.12 -13.06 19.09
N GLY A 187 12.68 -13.54 20.27
CA GLY A 187 13.54 -13.69 21.44
C GLY A 187 14.11 -12.37 21.99
N LEU A 188 13.36 -11.27 21.94
CA LEU A 188 13.81 -9.94 22.36
C LEU A 188 13.63 -9.65 23.87
N PHE A 189 13.66 -10.69 24.72
CA PHE A 189 13.72 -10.61 26.19
C PHE A 189 15.06 -11.07 26.73
#